data_AF-A0A961BZU1-F1
#
_entry.id   AF-A0A961BZU1-F1
#
_cell.length_a   1.000
_cell.length_b   1.000
_cell.length_c   1.000
_cell.angle_alpha   90.00
_cell.angle_beta   90.00
_cell.angle_gamma   90.00
#
_symmetry.space_group_name_H-M   'P 1'
#
loop_
_entity.id
_entity.type
_entity.pdbx_description
1 polymer ?
#
loop_
_entity_poly.entity_id
_entity_poly.type
_entity_poly.pdbx_seq_one_letter_code
_entity_poly.pdbx_strand_id
1 'polypeptide(L)'
;MDAPEPSDKSRGLRLPRFLRPREEHTPPPHDGPATAPEDALRVAAAIAGRLLIVIAFCYVLLWLLNQISLVTITITVAVMLSAILRPLVNSAVHAGVPRALAAPVVFLLGVGSIGIAMWFVVTQVTGNMDTITTRLNEAGFSILGWLQNGPAKMSQEQVNNLSTDLAGRLTNARGDLASGALATATSVVSILTGSILCLFALLFLLLDNGTIWNWVVGLFPNREQPRILVAGAVAWKTLVAYMRSTILLALINALTMVPIMMFAEMDLVVPLGVLLFLGSLIPMIGMLVAGAVLMLVALVMQGPVTAFAMGIALFLVIQLEGNLLNPYILGKAVSIHPLAILATVTGGALVGGAFGAFVAVPFVAIVNNVITAVRRAAAGPEHQAAPEMVRAGSVVDDVMADPAGPGPAAASGSAATGSVANGAARAGAASGGTSAGTAAGTTAGGAAGGAGGPGAPAARPGQQPGPVPGGGRPGPDLGVIGEVAR
;
A
#
# COMPACT_ATOMS: atom_id res chain seq x y z
N MET A 1 29.13 28.81 95.27
CA MET A 1 30.31 28.16 94.68
C MET A 1 29.91 27.75 93.27
N ASP A 2 30.07 28.71 92.37
CA ASP A 2 29.86 28.58 90.94
C ASP A 2 30.98 27.77 90.29
N ALA A 3 30.65 26.91 89.34
CA ALA A 3 31.57 26.47 88.30
C ALA A 3 30.79 26.36 86.97
N PRO A 4 31.21 27.05 85.91
CA PRO A 4 30.43 27.26 84.69
C PRO A 4 30.64 26.16 83.64
N GLU A 5 29.67 26.05 82.72
CA GLU A 5 29.72 25.23 81.51
C GLU A 5 30.99 25.49 80.66
N PRO A 6 31.56 24.47 80.02
CA PRO A 6 32.66 24.66 79.08
C PRO A 6 32.15 25.29 77.78
N SER A 7 32.53 26.55 77.55
CA SER A 7 32.32 27.25 76.29
C SER A 7 33.08 26.58 75.14
N ASP A 8 32.35 26.07 74.14
CA ASP A 8 32.90 25.66 72.86
C ASP A 8 33.45 26.89 72.10
N LYS A 9 34.75 27.13 72.27
CA LYS A 9 35.54 28.07 71.48
C LYS A 9 36.45 27.29 70.54
N SER A 10 35.86 26.61 69.56
CA SER A 10 36.58 26.16 68.37
C SER A 10 35.81 26.51 67.10
N ARG A 11 35.56 27.81 66.90
CA ARG A 11 35.26 28.36 65.57
C ARG A 11 36.46 28.08 64.67
N GLY A 12 36.41 26.95 63.96
CA GLY A 12 37.39 26.56 62.97
C GLY A 12 37.59 27.69 61.97
N LEU A 13 38.83 28.18 61.86
CA LEU A 13 39.27 28.98 60.74
C LEU A 13 39.01 28.17 59.46
N ARG A 14 37.94 28.51 58.74
CA ARG A 14 37.75 28.02 57.38
C ARG A 14 38.79 28.73 56.51
N LEU A 15 39.89 28.04 56.22
CA LEU A 15 40.88 28.50 55.27
C LEU A 15 40.19 28.88 53.94
N PRO A 16 40.58 30.00 53.31
CA PRO A 16 40.05 30.38 52.02
C PRO A 16 40.28 29.27 50.98
N ARG A 17 39.32 29.11 50.05
CA ARG A 17 39.23 28.00 49.09
C ARG A 17 40.48 27.80 48.21
N PHE A 18 41.34 28.82 48.12
CA PHE A 18 42.56 28.86 47.32
C PHE A 18 43.83 28.40 48.06
N LEU A 19 43.77 28.14 49.38
CA LEU A 19 44.89 27.61 50.17
C LEU A 19 44.74 26.12 50.50
N ARG A 20 43.74 25.43 49.93
CA ARG A 20 43.72 23.96 49.98
C ARG A 20 44.80 23.42 49.04
N PRO A 21 45.66 22.49 49.48
CA PRO A 21 46.48 21.71 48.57
C PRO A 21 45.55 21.17 47.48
N ARG A 22 45.90 21.42 46.21
CA ARG A 22 45.19 20.82 45.08
C ARG A 22 45.29 19.32 45.30
N GLU A 23 44.19 18.65 45.63
CA GLU A 23 44.14 17.20 45.56
C GLU A 23 44.53 16.85 44.14
N GLU A 24 45.74 16.29 44.01
CA GLU A 24 46.22 15.75 42.77
C GLU A 24 45.25 14.63 42.44
N HIS A 25 44.39 14.91 41.45
CA HIS A 25 43.39 13.99 40.97
C HIS A 25 44.17 12.83 40.37
N THR A 26 44.46 11.83 41.20
CA THR A 26 45.02 10.57 40.74
C THR A 26 43.95 10.02 39.82
N PRO A 27 44.23 9.85 38.51
CA PRO A 27 43.25 9.20 37.65
C PRO A 27 42.90 7.86 38.28
N PRO A 28 41.62 7.43 38.22
CA PRO A 28 41.25 6.11 38.70
C PRO A 28 42.23 5.09 38.11
N PRO A 29 42.62 4.04 38.87
CA PRO A 29 43.51 3.02 38.34
C PRO A 29 42.95 2.61 36.99
N HIS A 30 43.74 2.78 35.93
CA HIS A 30 43.37 2.27 34.62
C HIS A 30 43.10 0.78 34.84
N ASP A 31 41.82 0.40 34.71
CA ASP A 31 41.45 -0.98 34.47
C ASP A 31 42.43 -1.49 33.40
N GLY A 32 43.05 -2.64 33.68
CA GLY A 32 44.03 -3.25 32.77
C GLY A 32 43.47 -3.36 31.34
N PRO A 33 44.32 -3.66 30.34
CA PRO A 33 43.94 -3.65 28.92
C PRO A 33 42.55 -4.28 28.74
N ALA A 34 41.62 -3.45 28.28
CA ALA A 34 40.18 -3.72 28.30
C ALA A 34 39.86 -5.18 27.96
N THR A 35 39.09 -5.82 28.84
CA THR A 35 38.35 -7.07 28.61
C THR A 35 37.23 -6.92 27.55
N ALA A 36 37.46 -6.06 26.55
CA ALA A 36 36.54 -5.72 25.48
C ALA A 36 35.96 -6.93 24.70
N PRO A 37 36.66 -8.08 24.54
CA PRO A 37 36.07 -9.24 23.88
C PRO A 37 34.96 -9.93 24.69
N GLU A 38 35.09 -9.99 26.02
CA GLU A 38 34.13 -10.72 26.87
C GLU A 38 32.80 -9.99 26.99
N ASP A 39 32.82 -8.66 27.09
CA ASP A 39 31.61 -7.85 27.16
C ASP A 39 30.90 -7.78 25.81
N ALA A 40 31.65 -7.71 24.70
CA ALA A 40 31.09 -7.82 23.36
C ALA A 40 30.41 -9.18 23.12
N LEU A 41 31.04 -10.28 23.59
CA LEU A 41 30.48 -11.62 23.49
C LEU A 41 29.22 -11.79 24.35
N ARG A 42 29.17 -11.21 25.56
CA ARG A 42 27.97 -11.24 26.43
C ARG A 42 26.81 -10.44 25.84
N VAL A 43 27.07 -9.26 25.29
CA VAL A 43 26.06 -8.44 24.60
C VAL A 43 25.57 -9.16 23.34
N ALA A 44 26.47 -9.73 22.53
CA ALA A 44 26.12 -10.51 21.36
C ALA A 44 25.29 -11.76 21.74
N ALA A 45 25.66 -12.47 22.80
CA ALA A 45 24.93 -13.63 23.29
C ALA A 45 23.53 -13.24 23.82
N ALA A 46 23.39 -12.10 24.50
CA ALA A 46 22.09 -11.62 24.95
C ALA A 46 21.18 -11.20 23.79
N ILE A 47 21.73 -10.55 22.76
CA ILE A 47 20.99 -10.20 21.54
C ILE A 47 20.60 -11.47 20.78
N ALA A 48 21.54 -12.40 20.58
CA ALA A 48 21.28 -13.67 19.92
C ALA A 48 20.22 -14.50 20.65
N GLY A 49 20.28 -14.56 21.99
CA GLY A 49 19.27 -15.23 22.81
C GLY A 49 17.88 -14.61 22.67
N ARG A 50 17.77 -13.27 22.72
CA ARG A 50 16.50 -12.57 22.49
C ARG A 50 15.96 -12.81 21.08
N LEU A 51 16.83 -12.78 20.06
CA LEU A 51 16.47 -13.06 18.67
C LEU A 51 15.99 -14.51 18.50
N LEU A 52 16.67 -15.49 19.12
CA LEU A 52 16.25 -16.89 19.08
C LEU A 52 14.88 -17.09 19.72
N ILE A 53 14.59 -16.43 20.84
CA ILE A 53 13.26 -16.49 21.48
C ILE A 53 12.20 -15.90 20.54
N VAL A 54 12.47 -14.77 19.89
CA VAL A 54 11.54 -14.16 18.93
C VAL A 54 11.32 -15.08 17.72
N ILE A 55 12.38 -15.67 17.17
CA ILE A 55 12.30 -16.61 16.04
C ILE A 55 11.51 -17.86 16.43
N ALA A 56 11.79 -18.44 17.60
CA ALA A 56 11.07 -19.61 18.11
C ALA A 56 9.59 -19.30 18.33
N PHE A 57 9.27 -18.14 18.91
CA PHE A 57 7.88 -17.68 19.07
C PHE A 57 7.18 -17.53 17.72
N CYS A 58 7.81 -16.87 16.74
CA CYS A 58 7.26 -16.74 15.38
C CYS A 58 7.06 -18.10 14.71
N TYR A 59 8.00 -19.04 14.85
CA TYR A 59 7.88 -20.39 14.32
C TYR A 59 6.68 -21.14 14.91
N VAL A 60 6.54 -21.13 16.24
CA VAL A 60 5.41 -21.77 16.94
C VAL A 60 4.08 -21.13 16.53
N LEU A 61 4.03 -19.80 16.41
CA LEU A 61 2.84 -19.08 15.97
C LEU A 61 2.45 -19.47 14.55
N LEU A 62 3.39 -19.48 13.61
CA LEU A 62 3.14 -19.89 12.22
C LEU A 62 2.72 -21.35 12.13
N TRP A 63 3.35 -22.24 12.90
CA TRP A 63 2.97 -23.64 12.97
C TRP A 63 1.53 -23.80 13.47
N LEU A 64 1.14 -23.09 14.53
CA LEU A 64 -0.21 -23.12 15.07
C LEU A 64 -1.23 -22.56 14.07
N LEU A 65 -0.94 -21.43 13.44
CA LEU A 65 -1.79 -20.83 12.39
C LEU A 65 -1.98 -21.76 11.19
N ASN A 66 -0.96 -22.56 10.86
CA ASN A 66 -1.02 -23.57 9.81
C ASN A 66 -1.90 -24.78 10.20
N GLN A 67 -1.92 -25.18 11.48
CA GLN A 67 -2.83 -26.24 11.95
C GLN A 67 -4.30 -25.84 11.82
N ILE A 68 -4.62 -24.55 11.95
CA ILE A 68 -5.96 -23.99 11.77
C ILE A 68 -6.10 -23.20 10.46
N SER A 69 -5.42 -23.66 9.40
CA SER A 69 -5.29 -22.93 8.12
C SER A 69 -6.63 -22.50 7.54
N LEU A 70 -7.68 -23.35 7.57
CA LEU A 70 -9.02 -22.98 7.08
C LEU A 70 -9.55 -21.72 7.78
N VAL A 71 -9.46 -21.68 9.12
CA VAL A 71 -9.93 -20.53 9.91
C VAL A 71 -9.06 -19.30 9.65
N THR A 72 -7.74 -19.48 9.62
CA THR A 72 -6.77 -18.39 9.37
C THR A 72 -6.99 -17.75 8.00
N ILE A 73 -7.10 -18.58 6.95
CA ILE A 73 -7.34 -18.14 5.56
C ILE A 73 -8.65 -17.37 5.50
N THR A 74 -9.73 -17.97 6.02
CA THR A 74 -11.06 -17.38 6.00
C THR A 74 -11.12 -16.05 6.73
N ILE A 75 -10.58 -15.94 7.95
CA ILE A 75 -10.58 -14.69 8.71
C ILE A 75 -9.73 -13.63 8.00
N THR A 76 -8.59 -14.02 7.43
CA THR A 76 -7.73 -13.08 6.69
C THR A 76 -8.45 -12.51 5.47
N VAL A 77 -9.11 -13.37 4.68
CA VAL A 77 -9.92 -12.93 3.54
C VAL A 77 -11.06 -12.02 3.99
N ALA A 78 -11.75 -12.37 5.07
CA ALA A 78 -12.80 -11.54 5.65
C ALA A 78 -12.27 -10.15 6.10
N VAL A 79 -11.10 -10.09 6.72
CA VAL A 79 -10.45 -8.82 7.10
C VAL A 79 -10.08 -7.99 5.88
N MET A 80 -9.56 -8.61 4.80
CA MET A 80 -9.24 -7.92 3.55
C MET A 80 -10.49 -7.39 2.83
N LEU A 81 -11.55 -8.20 2.73
CA LEU A 81 -12.85 -7.78 2.20
C LEU A 81 -13.45 -6.66 3.06
N SER A 82 -13.32 -6.75 4.39
CA SER A 82 -13.78 -5.73 5.31
C SER A 82 -13.03 -4.41 5.10
N ALA A 83 -11.72 -4.45 4.81
CA ALA A 83 -10.94 -3.26 4.50
C ALA A 83 -11.44 -2.55 3.22
N ILE A 84 -11.97 -3.30 2.25
CA ILE A 84 -12.60 -2.74 1.03
C ILE A 84 -13.98 -2.14 1.34
N LEU A 85 -14.81 -2.88 2.08
CA LEU A 85 -16.23 -2.55 2.27
C LEU A 85 -16.50 -1.57 3.41
N ARG A 86 -15.64 -1.50 4.43
CA ARG A 86 -15.82 -0.59 5.59
C ARG A 86 -15.90 0.90 5.21
N PRO A 87 -15.10 1.44 4.27
CA PRO A 87 -15.30 2.80 3.78
C PRO A 87 -16.71 3.06 3.26
N LEU A 88 -17.31 2.10 2.55
CA LEU A 88 -18.69 2.20 2.05
C LEU A 88 -19.71 2.19 3.20
N VAL A 89 -19.53 1.31 4.21
CA VAL A 89 -20.36 1.31 5.43
C VAL A 89 -20.26 2.65 6.14
N ASN A 90 -19.04 3.16 6.33
CA ASN A 90 -18.82 4.43 7.02
C ASN A 90 -19.47 5.57 6.24
N SER A 91 -19.37 5.63 4.91
CA SER A 91 -20.06 6.64 4.10
C SER A 91 -21.59 6.59 4.28
N ALA A 92 -22.18 5.40 4.30
CA ALA A 92 -23.62 5.23 4.55
C ALA A 92 -24.01 5.68 5.97
N VAL A 93 -23.17 5.43 6.98
CA VAL A 93 -23.37 5.91 8.35
C VAL A 93 -23.27 7.43 8.43
N HIS A 94 -22.30 8.04 7.73
CA HIS A 94 -22.19 9.51 7.64
C HIS A 94 -23.40 10.14 6.93
N ALA A 95 -24.05 9.41 6.02
CA ALA A 95 -25.32 9.83 5.39
C ALA A 95 -26.56 9.65 6.30
N GLY A 96 -26.39 9.17 7.54
CA GLY A 96 -27.46 9.05 8.53
C GLY A 96 -28.07 7.65 8.68
N VAL A 97 -27.59 6.64 7.94
CA VAL A 97 -28.08 5.27 8.06
C VAL A 97 -27.49 4.61 9.31
N PRO A 98 -28.29 4.01 10.23
CA PRO A 98 -27.73 3.33 11.39
C PRO A 98 -26.85 2.16 10.96
N ARG A 99 -25.74 1.93 11.67
CA ARG A 99 -24.74 0.90 11.31
C ARG A 99 -25.34 -0.50 11.17
N ALA A 100 -26.36 -0.81 11.97
CA ALA A 100 -27.10 -2.07 11.91
C ALA A 100 -27.78 -2.35 10.56
N LEU A 101 -28.11 -1.30 9.79
CA LEU A 101 -28.65 -1.41 8.43
C LEU A 101 -27.55 -1.22 7.38
N ALA A 102 -26.64 -0.26 7.59
CA ALA A 102 -25.57 0.03 6.64
C ALA A 102 -24.66 -1.17 6.40
N ALA A 103 -24.27 -1.90 7.45
CA ALA A 103 -23.35 -3.03 7.34
C ALA A 103 -23.94 -4.22 6.55
N PRO A 104 -25.15 -4.75 6.85
CA PRO A 104 -25.75 -5.81 6.05
C PRO A 104 -26.04 -5.41 4.60
N VAL A 105 -26.48 -4.16 4.36
CA VAL A 105 -26.76 -3.69 3.00
C VAL A 105 -25.48 -3.64 2.16
N VAL A 106 -24.41 -3.02 2.68
CA VAL A 106 -23.11 -2.98 1.98
C VAL A 106 -22.51 -4.38 1.83
N PHE A 107 -22.67 -5.25 2.82
CA PHE A 107 -22.27 -6.65 2.73
C PHE A 107 -22.99 -7.36 1.56
N LEU A 108 -24.32 -7.24 1.48
CA LEU A 108 -25.10 -7.84 0.40
C LEU A 108 -24.76 -7.25 -0.97
N LEU A 109 -24.53 -5.94 -1.07
CA LEU A 109 -24.11 -5.30 -2.31
C LEU A 109 -22.71 -5.76 -2.73
N GLY A 110 -21.76 -5.83 -1.80
CA GLY A 110 -20.40 -6.27 -2.06
C GLY A 110 -20.36 -7.72 -2.54
N VAL A 111 -20.89 -8.64 -1.74
CA VAL A 111 -20.94 -10.07 -2.06
C VAL A 111 -21.81 -10.33 -3.29
N GLY A 112 -22.95 -9.66 -3.39
CA GLY A 112 -23.85 -9.75 -4.54
C GLY A 112 -23.20 -9.29 -5.84
N SER A 113 -22.44 -8.19 -5.83
CA SER A 113 -21.75 -7.72 -7.03
C SER A 113 -20.71 -8.72 -7.56
N ILE A 114 -19.93 -9.33 -6.66
CA ILE A 114 -18.97 -10.38 -7.02
C ILE A 114 -19.71 -11.63 -7.53
N GLY A 115 -20.79 -12.03 -6.85
CA GLY A 115 -21.61 -13.17 -7.26
C GLY A 115 -22.26 -12.99 -8.63
N ILE A 116 -22.81 -11.81 -8.91
CA ILE A 116 -23.39 -11.44 -10.20
C ILE A 116 -22.31 -11.43 -11.29
N ALA A 117 -21.14 -10.84 -11.02
CA ALA A 117 -20.03 -10.82 -11.96
C ALA A 117 -19.54 -12.23 -12.30
N MET A 118 -19.39 -13.10 -11.29
CA MET A 118 -18.99 -14.49 -11.50
C MET A 118 -20.07 -15.30 -12.24
N TRP A 119 -21.34 -15.14 -11.87
CA TRP A 119 -22.45 -15.77 -12.57
C TRP A 119 -22.51 -15.33 -14.04
N PHE A 120 -22.31 -14.04 -14.32
CA PHE A 120 -22.23 -13.52 -15.68
C PHE A 120 -21.08 -14.16 -16.47
N VAL A 121 -19.88 -14.23 -15.91
CA VAL A 121 -18.74 -14.90 -16.57
C VAL A 121 -19.04 -16.37 -16.84
N VAL A 122 -19.56 -17.11 -15.85
CA VAL A 122 -19.86 -18.54 -16.00
C VAL A 122 -20.94 -18.78 -17.05
N THR A 123 -22.03 -18.01 -17.03
CA THR A 123 -23.13 -18.14 -18.01
C THR A 123 -22.67 -17.80 -19.42
N GLN A 124 -21.78 -16.82 -19.57
CA GLN A 124 -21.21 -16.45 -20.87
C GLN A 124 -20.24 -17.52 -21.38
N VAL A 125 -19.39 -18.09 -20.53
CA VAL A 125 -18.49 -19.18 -20.93
C VAL A 125 -19.28 -20.44 -21.28
N THR A 126 -20.26 -20.82 -20.45
CA THR A 126 -21.08 -22.02 -20.67
C THR A 126 -22.02 -21.88 -21.86
N GLY A 127 -22.63 -20.71 -22.07
CA GLY A 127 -23.48 -20.44 -23.25
C GLY A 127 -22.70 -20.46 -24.56
N ASN A 128 -21.38 -20.25 -24.53
CA ASN A 128 -20.51 -20.33 -25.69
C ASN A 128 -19.78 -21.68 -25.80
N MET A 129 -20.06 -22.67 -24.93
CA MET A 129 -19.32 -23.95 -24.91
C MET A 129 -19.44 -24.73 -26.22
N ASP A 130 -20.60 -24.77 -26.86
CA ASP A 130 -20.77 -25.49 -28.12
C ASP A 130 -19.91 -24.86 -29.25
N THR A 131 -19.84 -23.53 -29.28
CA THR A 131 -18.96 -22.79 -30.18
C THR A 131 -17.48 -22.99 -29.84
N ILE A 132 -17.12 -22.93 -28.55
CA ILE A 132 -15.75 -23.15 -28.06
C ILE A 132 -15.28 -24.56 -28.41
N THR A 133 -16.10 -25.59 -28.18
CA THR A 133 -15.73 -26.99 -28.45
C THR A 133 -15.64 -27.29 -29.95
N THR A 134 -16.54 -26.74 -30.76
CA THR A 134 -16.48 -26.88 -32.22
C THR A 134 -15.23 -26.20 -32.78
N ARG A 135 -15.01 -24.93 -32.40
CA ARG A 135 -13.83 -24.17 -32.84
C ARG A 135 -12.52 -24.65 -32.23
N LEU A 136 -12.52 -25.33 -31.07
CA LEU A 136 -11.33 -25.96 -30.51
C LEU A 136 -10.77 -27.03 -31.45
N ASN A 137 -11.65 -27.83 -32.05
CA ASN A 137 -11.24 -28.84 -33.03
C ASN A 137 -10.66 -28.17 -34.30
N GLU A 138 -11.31 -27.11 -34.79
CA GLU A 138 -10.85 -26.33 -35.96
C GLU A 138 -9.55 -25.55 -35.71
N ALA A 139 -9.39 -24.99 -34.51
CA ALA A 139 -8.18 -24.30 -34.07
C ALA A 139 -6.99 -25.25 -33.99
N GLY A 140 -7.22 -26.51 -33.56
CA GLY A 140 -6.22 -27.57 -33.64
C GLY A 140 -5.68 -27.73 -35.06
N PHE A 141 -6.56 -27.86 -36.05
CA PHE A 141 -6.15 -27.98 -37.45
C PHE A 141 -5.46 -26.71 -37.98
N SER A 142 -5.86 -25.53 -37.51
CA SER A 142 -5.25 -24.24 -37.90
C SER A 142 -3.86 -24.05 -37.31
N ILE A 143 -3.61 -24.52 -36.08
CA ILE A 143 -2.27 -24.54 -35.46
C ILE A 143 -1.35 -25.49 -36.23
N LEU A 144 -1.85 -26.69 -36.58
CA LEU A 144 -1.11 -27.62 -37.43
C LEU A 144 -0.79 -27.00 -38.80
N GLY A 145 -1.75 -26.32 -39.42
CA GLY A 145 -1.56 -25.62 -40.69
C GLY A 145 -0.57 -24.45 -40.59
N TRP A 146 -0.55 -23.72 -39.46
CA TRP A 146 0.43 -22.65 -39.20
C TRP A 146 1.83 -23.22 -38.90
N LEU A 147 1.95 -24.36 -38.23
CA LEU A 147 3.23 -25.05 -38.02
C LEU A 147 3.83 -25.61 -39.32
N GLN A 148 2.96 -26.08 -40.23
CA GLN A 148 3.36 -26.62 -41.53
C GLN A 148 3.71 -25.52 -42.54
N ASN A 149 2.85 -24.50 -42.67
CA ASN A 149 2.96 -23.47 -43.71
C ASN A 149 3.56 -22.15 -43.22
N GLY A 150 3.73 -21.98 -41.91
CA GLY A 150 4.36 -20.81 -41.30
C GLY A 150 5.88 -20.88 -41.26
N PRO A 151 6.54 -19.89 -40.61
CA PRO A 151 7.99 -19.76 -40.62
C PRO A 151 8.74 -20.92 -39.93
N ALA A 152 8.03 -21.76 -39.16
CA ALA A 152 8.60 -22.92 -38.46
C ALA A 152 8.85 -24.14 -39.36
N LYS A 153 8.15 -24.28 -40.51
CA LYS A 153 8.29 -25.36 -41.51
C LYS A 153 8.53 -26.76 -40.92
N MET A 154 7.69 -27.19 -39.97
CA MET A 154 7.82 -28.52 -39.36
C MET A 154 7.47 -29.64 -40.36
N SER A 155 8.14 -30.79 -40.25
CA SER A 155 7.86 -31.93 -41.12
C SER A 155 6.51 -32.58 -40.80
N GLN A 156 5.86 -33.19 -41.80
CA GLN A 156 4.55 -33.84 -41.65
C GLN A 156 4.54 -34.89 -40.52
N GLU A 157 5.67 -35.57 -40.31
CA GLU A 157 5.86 -36.58 -39.25
C GLU A 157 5.84 -35.95 -37.85
N GLN A 158 6.53 -34.82 -37.66
CA GLN A 158 6.53 -34.09 -36.39
C GLN A 158 5.13 -33.59 -36.03
N VAL A 159 4.38 -33.16 -37.04
CA VAL A 159 3.01 -32.64 -36.87
C VAL A 159 2.02 -33.75 -36.52
N ASN A 160 2.13 -34.93 -37.15
CA ASN A 160 1.29 -36.09 -36.83
C ASN A 160 1.58 -36.65 -35.42
N ASN A 161 2.85 -36.71 -35.03
CA ASN A 161 3.25 -37.13 -33.70
C ASN A 161 2.75 -36.15 -32.62
N LEU A 162 2.85 -34.84 -32.87
CA LEU A 162 2.33 -33.82 -31.98
C LEU A 162 0.80 -33.92 -31.85
N SER A 163 0.08 -34.12 -32.95
CA SER A 163 -1.39 -34.30 -32.93
C SER A 163 -1.80 -35.52 -32.10
N THR A 164 -1.11 -36.64 -32.26
CA THR A 164 -1.40 -37.89 -31.53
C THR A 164 -1.10 -37.75 -30.04
N ASP A 165 0.01 -37.11 -29.67
CA ASP A 165 0.35 -36.82 -28.27
C ASP A 165 -0.65 -35.83 -27.64
N LEU A 166 -1.04 -34.78 -28.37
CA LEU A 166 -2.03 -33.81 -27.90
C LEU A 166 -3.40 -34.44 -27.67
N ALA A 167 -3.85 -35.30 -28.59
CA ALA A 167 -5.10 -36.05 -28.46
C ALA A 167 -5.07 -37.04 -27.29
N GLY A 168 -3.95 -37.74 -27.10
CA GLY A 168 -3.73 -38.64 -25.96
C GLY A 168 -3.76 -37.89 -24.63
N ARG A 169 -3.07 -36.74 -24.53
CA ARG A 169 -3.04 -35.91 -23.32
C ARG A 169 -4.38 -35.24 -23.02
N LEU A 170 -5.14 -34.84 -24.04
CA LEU A 170 -6.50 -34.30 -23.85
C LEU A 170 -7.47 -35.37 -23.35
N THR A 171 -7.35 -36.61 -23.85
CA THR A 171 -8.17 -37.74 -23.40
C THR A 171 -7.83 -38.14 -21.97
N ASN A 172 -6.55 -38.18 -21.62
CA ASN A 172 -6.09 -38.45 -20.26
C ASN A 172 -6.48 -37.32 -19.29
N ALA A 173 -6.35 -36.05 -19.70
CA ALA A 173 -6.81 -34.91 -18.92
C ALA A 173 -8.33 -34.99 -18.65
N ARG A 174 -9.15 -35.37 -19.64
CA ARG A 174 -10.59 -35.62 -19.45
C ARG A 174 -10.85 -36.76 -18.45
N GLY A 175 -10.05 -37.83 -18.47
CA GLY A 175 -10.11 -38.93 -17.50
C GLY A 175 -9.73 -38.52 -16.08
N ASP A 176 -8.71 -37.65 -15.92
CA ASP A 176 -8.26 -37.10 -14.64
C ASP A 176 -9.25 -36.07 -14.07
N LEU A 177 -9.86 -35.25 -14.94
CA LEU A 177 -10.97 -34.36 -14.60
C LEU A 177 -12.20 -35.14 -14.10
N ALA A 178 -12.47 -36.32 -14.67
CA ALA A 178 -13.59 -37.19 -14.28
C ALA A 178 -13.31 -37.98 -12.98
N SER A 179 -12.09 -38.48 -12.78
CA SER A 179 -11.69 -39.23 -11.56
C SER A 179 -11.41 -38.31 -10.36
N GLY A 180 -11.16 -37.02 -10.59
CA GLY A 180 -11.06 -36.00 -9.56
C GLY A 180 -12.33 -35.77 -8.73
N ALA A 181 -13.50 -36.25 -9.17
CA ALA A 181 -14.81 -35.99 -8.56
C ALA A 181 -14.90 -36.29 -7.05
N LEU A 182 -14.17 -37.29 -6.55
CA LEU A 182 -14.12 -37.61 -5.11
C LEU A 182 -13.22 -36.65 -4.31
N ALA A 183 -12.09 -36.20 -4.87
CA ALA A 183 -11.28 -35.12 -4.31
C ALA A 183 -11.98 -33.76 -4.42
N THR A 184 -12.86 -33.59 -5.43
CA THR A 184 -13.73 -32.43 -5.59
C THR A 184 -14.77 -32.36 -4.46
N ALA A 185 -15.36 -33.48 -4.04
CA ALA A 185 -16.40 -33.47 -3.01
C ALA A 185 -15.89 -32.96 -1.64
N THR A 186 -14.73 -33.43 -1.17
CA THR A 186 -14.12 -32.95 0.09
C THR A 186 -13.62 -31.50 -0.04
N SER A 187 -13.14 -31.11 -1.21
CA SER A 187 -12.76 -29.72 -1.50
C SER A 187 -13.95 -28.77 -1.50
N VAL A 188 -15.09 -29.17 -2.08
CA VAL A 188 -16.32 -28.37 -2.13
C VAL A 188 -16.87 -28.14 -0.73
N VAL A 189 -16.91 -29.17 0.13
CA VAL A 189 -17.35 -29.00 1.52
C VAL A 189 -16.43 -28.03 2.28
N SER A 190 -15.12 -28.13 2.07
CA SER A 190 -14.14 -27.23 2.71
C SER A 190 -14.29 -25.79 2.22
N ILE A 191 -14.50 -25.58 0.92
CA ILE A 191 -14.75 -24.26 0.32
C ILE A 191 -16.06 -23.68 0.84
N LEU A 192 -17.14 -24.47 0.87
CA LEU A 192 -18.44 -24.03 1.39
C LEU A 192 -18.34 -23.64 2.87
N THR A 193 -17.70 -24.48 3.68
CA THR A 193 -17.49 -24.23 5.11
C THR A 193 -16.66 -22.96 5.32
N GLY A 194 -15.54 -22.83 4.61
CA GLY A 194 -14.68 -21.66 4.65
C GLY A 194 -15.38 -20.39 4.15
N SER A 195 -16.25 -20.51 3.14
CA SER A 195 -17.04 -19.40 2.60
C SER A 195 -18.11 -18.93 3.58
N ILE A 196 -18.85 -19.84 4.20
CA ILE A 196 -19.86 -19.50 5.21
C ILE A 196 -19.18 -18.79 6.39
N LEU A 197 -18.06 -19.34 6.88
CA LEU A 197 -17.29 -18.73 7.95
C LEU A 197 -16.73 -17.35 7.53
N CYS A 198 -16.31 -17.19 6.27
CA CYS A 198 -15.81 -15.92 5.73
C CYS A 198 -16.90 -14.86 5.69
N LEU A 199 -18.06 -15.22 5.15
CA LEU A 199 -19.22 -14.34 5.05
C LEU A 199 -19.71 -13.91 6.44
N PHE A 200 -19.76 -14.85 7.39
CA PHE A 200 -20.10 -14.55 8.77
C PHE A 200 -19.07 -13.62 9.42
N ALA A 201 -17.79 -13.95 9.35
CA ALA A 201 -16.71 -13.11 9.87
C ALA A 201 -16.72 -11.71 9.25
N LEU A 202 -16.92 -11.61 7.94
CA LEU A 202 -17.00 -10.34 7.20
C LEU A 202 -18.17 -9.50 7.70
N LEU A 203 -19.37 -10.09 7.83
CA LEU A 203 -20.55 -9.39 8.33
C LEU A 203 -20.35 -8.87 9.76
N PHE A 204 -19.80 -9.70 10.66
CA PHE A 204 -19.51 -9.28 12.03
C PHE A 204 -18.43 -8.19 12.08
N LEU A 205 -17.39 -8.28 11.25
CA LEU A 205 -16.38 -7.23 11.13
C LEU A 205 -16.94 -5.92 10.57
N LEU A 206 -17.99 -5.96 9.75
CA LEU A 206 -18.68 -4.77 9.22
C LEU A 206 -19.62 -4.17 10.26
N LEU A 207 -20.35 -5.01 11.01
CA LEU A 207 -21.23 -4.59 12.10
C LEU A 207 -20.44 -3.99 13.27
N ASP A 208 -19.29 -4.58 13.60
CA ASP A 208 -18.44 -4.16 14.71
C ASP A 208 -17.96 -2.70 14.55
N ASN A 209 -18.04 -1.94 15.64
CA ASN A 209 -17.65 -0.54 15.74
C ASN A 209 -16.27 -0.33 16.41
N GLY A 210 -15.43 -1.38 16.44
CA GLY A 210 -14.16 -1.38 17.17
C GLY A 210 -14.20 -2.13 18.50
N THR A 211 -15.31 -2.78 18.85
CA THR A 211 -15.41 -3.58 20.07
C THR A 211 -14.45 -4.76 20.03
N ILE A 212 -14.38 -5.46 18.89
CA ILE A 212 -13.42 -6.56 18.68
C ILE A 212 -11.98 -6.06 18.87
N TRP A 213 -11.65 -4.91 18.29
CA TRP A 213 -10.31 -4.34 18.39
C TRP A 213 -9.94 -3.93 19.83
N ASN A 214 -10.84 -3.27 20.54
CA ASN A 214 -10.62 -2.88 21.94
C ASN A 214 -10.47 -4.10 22.85
N TRP A 215 -11.22 -5.18 22.58
CA TRP A 215 -11.05 -6.45 23.29
C TRP A 215 -9.65 -7.06 23.05
N VAL A 216 -9.16 -7.06 21.80
CA VAL A 216 -7.79 -7.52 21.48
C VAL A 216 -6.75 -6.67 22.19
N VAL A 217 -6.90 -5.35 22.21
CA VAL A 217 -5.99 -4.44 22.92
C VAL A 217 -6.00 -4.71 24.43
N GLY A 218 -7.16 -5.05 24.99
CA GLY A 218 -7.34 -5.40 26.39
C GLY A 218 -6.60 -6.68 26.83
N LEU A 219 -6.15 -7.53 25.90
CA LEU A 219 -5.31 -8.71 26.21
C LEU A 219 -3.88 -8.32 26.63
N PHE A 220 -3.47 -7.08 26.36
CA PHE A 220 -2.12 -6.61 26.63
C PHE A 220 -2.05 -5.76 27.90
N PRO A 221 -0.89 -5.74 28.59
CA PRO A 221 -0.68 -4.90 29.77
C PRO A 221 -0.95 -3.42 29.48
N ASN A 222 -1.57 -2.71 30.42
CA ASN A 222 -1.97 -1.30 30.30
C ASN A 222 -0.84 -0.37 29.79
N ARG A 223 0.42 -0.68 30.13
CA ARG A 223 1.59 0.10 29.71
C ARG A 223 1.84 0.07 28.21
N GLU A 224 1.50 -1.03 27.53
CA GLU A 224 1.77 -1.21 26.10
C GLU A 224 0.54 -0.92 25.22
N GLN A 225 -0.68 -0.85 25.81
CA GLN A 225 -1.92 -0.58 25.08
C GLN A 225 -1.86 0.66 24.16
N PRO A 226 -1.31 1.83 24.56
CA PRO A 226 -1.21 2.98 23.66
C PRO A 226 -0.38 2.70 22.40
N ARG A 227 0.71 1.93 22.54
CA ARG A 227 1.56 1.55 21.40
C ARG A 227 0.84 0.61 20.45
N ILE A 228 0.05 -0.31 21.00
CA ILE A 228 -0.72 -1.29 20.23
C ILE A 228 -1.86 -0.63 19.48
N LEU A 229 -2.55 0.35 20.11
CA LEU A 229 -3.57 1.16 19.45
C LEU A 229 -3.01 1.90 18.23
N VAL A 230 -1.85 2.54 18.39
CA VAL A 230 -1.16 3.22 17.28
C VAL A 230 -0.75 2.22 16.20
N ALA A 231 -0.16 1.09 16.58
CA ALA A 231 0.24 0.04 15.65
C ALA A 231 -0.96 -0.50 14.85
N GLY A 232 -2.08 -0.77 15.52
CA GLY A 232 -3.30 -1.26 14.87
C GLY A 232 -3.91 -0.25 13.91
N ALA A 233 -3.95 1.03 14.28
CA ALA A 233 -4.45 2.08 13.39
C ALA A 233 -3.59 2.19 12.11
N VAL A 234 -2.26 2.13 12.25
CA VAL A 234 -1.32 2.15 11.12
C VAL A 234 -1.45 0.89 10.27
N ALA A 235 -1.57 -0.28 10.89
CA ALA A 235 -1.79 -1.55 10.20
C ALA A 235 -3.09 -1.52 9.38
N TRP A 236 -4.18 -1.07 10.01
CA TRP A 236 -5.49 -0.95 9.36
C TRP A 236 -5.45 0.03 8.18
N LYS A 237 -4.89 1.22 8.37
CA LYS A 237 -4.74 2.22 7.30
C LYS A 237 -3.90 1.69 6.13
N THR A 238 -2.82 0.96 6.44
CA THR A 238 -1.96 0.33 5.42
C THR A 238 -2.72 -0.73 4.64
N LEU A 239 -3.47 -1.58 5.33
CA LEU A 239 -4.29 -2.61 4.69
C LEU A 239 -5.35 -2.00 3.77
N VAL A 240 -6.11 -1.00 4.25
CA VAL A 240 -7.13 -0.31 3.45
C VAL A 240 -6.50 0.34 2.21
N ALA A 241 -5.36 1.01 2.36
CA ALA A 241 -4.65 1.62 1.24
C ALA A 241 -4.22 0.56 0.21
N TYR A 242 -3.62 -0.55 0.66
CA TYR A 242 -3.23 -1.66 -0.22
C TYR A 242 -4.43 -2.22 -0.99
N MET A 243 -5.51 -2.57 -0.30
CA MET A 243 -6.70 -3.14 -0.93
C MET A 243 -7.34 -2.19 -1.97
N ARG A 244 -7.36 -0.88 -1.68
CA ARG A 244 -7.84 0.14 -2.62
C ARG A 244 -6.94 0.23 -3.86
N SER A 245 -5.63 0.19 -3.68
CA SER A 245 -4.68 0.15 -4.80
C SER A 245 -4.88 -1.10 -5.65
N THR A 246 -5.09 -2.28 -5.05
CA THR A 246 -5.36 -3.53 -5.78
C THR A 246 -6.63 -3.44 -6.63
N ILE A 247 -7.71 -2.86 -6.11
CA ILE A 247 -8.96 -2.68 -6.87
C ILE A 247 -8.75 -1.70 -8.04
N LEU A 248 -8.05 -0.59 -7.80
CA LEU A 248 -7.74 0.38 -8.84
C LEU A 248 -6.90 -0.27 -9.96
N LEU A 249 -5.92 -1.09 -9.58
CA LEU A 249 -5.08 -1.83 -10.50
C LEU A 249 -5.87 -2.84 -11.32
N ALA A 250 -6.74 -3.60 -10.67
CA ALA A 250 -7.66 -4.52 -11.34
C ALA A 250 -8.57 -3.81 -12.34
N LEU A 251 -9.07 -2.63 -11.98
CA LEU A 251 -9.89 -1.83 -12.87
C LEU A 251 -9.09 -1.32 -14.08
N ILE A 252 -7.87 -0.81 -13.87
CA ILE A 252 -7.00 -0.37 -14.95
C ILE A 252 -6.68 -1.53 -15.89
N ASN A 253 -6.38 -2.71 -15.36
CA ASN A 253 -6.08 -3.90 -16.15
C ASN A 253 -7.25 -4.30 -17.05
N ALA A 254 -8.46 -4.37 -16.48
CA ALA A 254 -9.67 -4.68 -17.24
C ALA A 254 -9.99 -3.60 -18.29
N LEU A 255 -9.95 -2.32 -17.90
CA LEU A 255 -10.22 -1.19 -18.80
C LEU A 255 -9.17 -1.03 -19.90
N THR A 256 -7.94 -1.51 -19.69
CA THR A 256 -6.88 -1.50 -20.71
C THR A 256 -7.06 -2.65 -21.69
N MET A 257 -7.34 -3.86 -21.19
CA MET A 257 -7.47 -5.05 -22.03
C MET A 257 -8.77 -5.09 -22.82
N VAL A 258 -9.87 -4.51 -22.30
CA VAL A 258 -11.17 -4.50 -22.98
C VAL A 258 -11.12 -3.83 -24.36
N PRO A 259 -10.59 -2.60 -24.52
CA PRO A 259 -10.40 -1.98 -25.84
C PRO A 259 -9.49 -2.80 -26.76
N ILE A 260 -8.42 -3.39 -26.23
CA ILE A 260 -7.49 -4.22 -27.01
C ILE A 260 -8.23 -5.44 -27.58
N MET A 261 -9.07 -6.10 -26.79
CA MET A 261 -9.91 -7.20 -27.25
C MET A 261 -10.98 -6.75 -28.26
N MET A 262 -11.54 -5.55 -28.11
CA MET A 262 -12.48 -4.99 -29.09
C MET A 262 -11.82 -4.76 -30.44
N PHE A 263 -10.60 -4.20 -30.45
CA PHE A 263 -9.82 -4.01 -31.69
C PHE A 263 -9.44 -5.34 -32.34
N ALA A 264 -9.31 -6.41 -31.57
CA ALA A 264 -9.09 -7.77 -32.06
C ALA A 264 -10.38 -8.51 -32.45
N GLU A 265 -11.54 -7.82 -32.44
CA GLU A 265 -12.85 -8.35 -32.81
C GLU A 265 -13.23 -9.63 -32.04
N MET A 266 -12.93 -9.67 -30.74
CA MET A 266 -13.26 -10.82 -29.91
C MET A 266 -14.72 -10.82 -29.46
N ASP A 267 -15.45 -11.93 -29.65
CA ASP A 267 -16.86 -12.03 -29.24
C ASP A 267 -17.06 -11.99 -27.71
N LEU A 268 -16.06 -12.43 -26.94
CA LEU A 268 -16.11 -12.58 -25.49
C LEU A 268 -15.43 -11.41 -24.72
N VAL A 269 -15.37 -10.21 -25.30
CA VAL A 269 -14.70 -9.04 -24.68
C VAL A 269 -15.20 -8.76 -23.26
N VAL A 270 -16.52 -8.65 -23.07
CA VAL A 270 -17.09 -8.23 -21.77
C VAL A 270 -16.86 -9.32 -20.70
N PRO A 271 -17.18 -10.61 -20.95
CA PRO A 271 -16.90 -11.67 -19.97
C PRO A 271 -15.41 -11.81 -19.64
N LEU A 272 -14.53 -11.71 -20.63
CA LEU A 272 -13.08 -11.75 -20.41
C LEU A 272 -12.57 -10.52 -19.66
N GLY A 273 -13.13 -9.33 -19.92
CA GLY A 273 -12.82 -8.12 -19.17
C GLY A 273 -13.19 -8.25 -17.69
N VAL A 274 -14.36 -8.79 -17.39
CA VAL A 274 -14.78 -9.09 -16.01
C VAL A 274 -13.90 -10.17 -15.39
N LEU A 275 -13.53 -11.21 -16.15
CA LEU A 275 -12.62 -12.26 -15.68
C LEU A 275 -11.23 -11.70 -15.35
N LEU A 276 -10.68 -10.80 -16.18
CA LEU A 276 -9.41 -10.13 -15.92
C LEU A 276 -9.50 -9.19 -14.72
N PHE A 277 -10.62 -8.46 -14.56
CA PHE A 277 -10.87 -7.65 -13.37
C PHE A 277 -10.84 -8.51 -12.10
N LEU A 278 -11.66 -9.57 -12.05
CA LEU A 278 -11.73 -10.47 -10.90
C LEU A 278 -10.40 -11.21 -10.66
N GLY A 279 -9.75 -11.65 -11.74
CA GLY A 279 -8.43 -12.30 -11.69
C GLY A 279 -7.36 -11.37 -11.13
N SER A 280 -7.40 -10.08 -11.45
CA SER A 280 -6.44 -9.11 -10.93
C SER A 280 -6.62 -8.79 -9.44
N LEU A 281 -7.75 -9.15 -8.82
CA LEU A 281 -7.93 -9.03 -7.37
C LEU A 281 -7.14 -10.10 -6.58
N ILE A 282 -6.70 -11.17 -7.25
CA ILE A 282 -5.88 -12.24 -6.67
C ILE A 282 -4.48 -12.18 -7.31
N PRO A 283 -3.54 -11.40 -6.75
CA PRO A 283 -2.16 -11.30 -7.18
C PRO A 283 -1.53 -12.63 -7.58
N MET A 284 -0.72 -12.58 -8.65
CA MET A 284 -0.01 -13.72 -9.27
C MET A 284 -0.92 -14.77 -9.92
N ILE A 285 -1.81 -15.39 -9.16
CA ILE A 285 -2.56 -16.57 -9.62
C ILE A 285 -3.74 -16.17 -10.48
N GLY A 286 -4.51 -15.15 -10.06
CA GLY A 286 -5.73 -14.79 -10.76
C GLY A 286 -5.46 -14.24 -12.15
N MET A 287 -4.40 -13.45 -12.35
CA MET A 287 -4.00 -13.01 -13.69
C MET A 287 -3.36 -14.12 -14.53
N LEU A 288 -2.67 -15.08 -13.93
CA LEU A 288 -2.18 -16.25 -14.67
C LEU A 288 -3.35 -17.07 -15.22
N VAL A 289 -4.35 -17.36 -14.37
CA VAL A 289 -5.53 -18.13 -14.76
C VAL A 289 -6.39 -17.34 -15.74
N ALA A 290 -6.73 -16.08 -15.44
CA ALA A 290 -7.53 -15.24 -16.33
C ALA A 290 -6.82 -14.99 -17.68
N GLY A 291 -5.51 -14.76 -17.66
CA GLY A 291 -4.68 -14.62 -18.85
C GLY A 291 -4.60 -15.90 -19.69
N ALA A 292 -4.50 -17.07 -19.04
CA ALA A 292 -4.56 -18.35 -19.73
C ALA A 292 -5.91 -18.57 -20.40
N VAL A 293 -7.02 -18.28 -19.71
CA VAL A 293 -8.38 -18.35 -20.29
C VAL A 293 -8.52 -17.37 -21.45
N LEU A 294 -8.04 -16.13 -21.30
CA LEU A 294 -8.01 -15.13 -22.38
C LEU A 294 -7.28 -15.66 -23.62
N MET A 295 -6.06 -16.17 -23.45
CA MET A 295 -5.25 -16.68 -24.57
C MET A 295 -5.90 -17.92 -25.20
N LEU A 296 -6.48 -18.81 -24.40
CA LEU A 296 -7.20 -19.98 -24.91
C LEU A 296 -8.41 -19.57 -25.73
N VAL A 297 -9.24 -18.66 -25.21
CA VAL A 297 -10.41 -18.17 -25.94
C VAL A 297 -10.00 -17.47 -27.22
N ALA A 298 -8.95 -16.63 -27.19
CA ALA A 298 -8.41 -15.97 -28.38
C ALA A 298 -7.90 -16.98 -29.43
N LEU A 299 -7.24 -18.05 -28.98
CA LEU A 299 -6.74 -19.12 -29.85
C LEU A 299 -7.86 -19.85 -30.56
N VAL A 300 -8.91 -20.17 -29.80
CA VAL A 300 -10.07 -20.92 -30.29
C VAL A 300 -10.91 -20.07 -31.23
N MET A 301 -11.14 -18.82 -30.88
CA MET A 301 -12.11 -17.99 -31.58
C MET A 301 -11.51 -17.22 -32.75
N GLN A 302 -10.26 -16.77 -32.64
CA GLN A 302 -9.58 -15.92 -33.64
C GLN A 302 -8.28 -16.54 -34.21
N GLY A 303 -7.81 -17.66 -33.67
CA GLY A 303 -6.61 -18.35 -34.14
C GLY A 303 -5.30 -17.97 -33.44
N PRO A 304 -4.17 -18.61 -33.82
CA PRO A 304 -2.92 -18.54 -33.07
C PRO A 304 -2.24 -17.18 -33.07
N VAL A 305 -2.38 -16.41 -34.16
CA VAL A 305 -1.77 -15.07 -34.26
C VAL A 305 -2.42 -14.12 -33.27
N THR A 306 -3.75 -14.10 -33.19
CA THR A 306 -4.49 -13.25 -32.25
C THR A 306 -4.25 -13.68 -30.80
N ALA A 307 -4.21 -14.98 -30.52
CA ALA A 307 -3.86 -15.48 -29.19
C ALA A 307 -2.48 -15.01 -28.73
N PHE A 308 -1.48 -15.10 -29.60
CA PHE A 308 -0.14 -14.65 -29.32
C PHE A 308 -0.08 -13.12 -29.14
N ALA A 309 -0.78 -12.36 -30.00
CA ALA A 309 -0.90 -10.91 -29.86
C ALA A 309 -1.56 -10.51 -28.53
N MET A 310 -2.61 -11.21 -28.10
CA MET A 310 -3.25 -10.98 -26.80
C MET A 310 -2.33 -11.35 -25.63
N GLY A 311 -1.54 -12.42 -25.75
CA GLY A 311 -0.52 -12.77 -24.78
C GLY A 311 0.55 -11.69 -24.63
N ILE A 312 1.04 -11.15 -25.75
CA ILE A 312 1.98 -10.02 -25.75
C ILE A 312 1.32 -8.77 -25.16
N ALA A 313 0.11 -8.43 -25.57
CA ALA A 313 -0.62 -7.27 -25.05
C ALA A 313 -0.80 -7.36 -23.54
N LEU A 314 -1.22 -8.51 -23.03
CA LEU A 314 -1.36 -8.76 -21.61
C LEU A 314 -0.01 -8.64 -20.88
N PHE A 315 1.05 -9.22 -21.44
CA PHE A 315 2.40 -9.11 -20.88
C PHE A 315 2.87 -7.65 -20.82
N LEU A 316 2.62 -6.86 -21.87
CA LEU A 316 2.94 -5.43 -21.89
C LEU A 316 2.14 -4.65 -20.86
N VAL A 317 0.85 -4.97 -20.65
CA VAL A 317 0.04 -4.36 -19.59
C VAL A 317 0.62 -4.69 -18.21
N ILE A 318 1.00 -5.94 -17.96
CA ILE A 318 1.65 -6.34 -16.70
C ILE A 318 3.01 -5.63 -16.52
N GLN A 319 3.77 -5.44 -17.59
CA GLN A 319 5.05 -4.73 -17.52
C GLN A 319 4.87 -3.23 -17.27
N LEU A 320 3.85 -2.63 -17.88
CA LEU A 320 3.44 -1.25 -17.64
C LEU A 320 2.98 -1.09 -16.19
N GLU A 321 2.21 -2.05 -15.68
CA GLU A 321 1.80 -2.14 -14.29
C GLU A 321 3.02 -2.13 -13.36
N GLY A 322 3.98 -3.02 -13.61
CA GLY A 322 5.20 -3.14 -12.83
C GLY A 322 6.09 -1.90 -12.86
N ASN A 323 6.23 -1.25 -14.01
CA ASN A 323 7.23 -0.20 -14.23
C ASN A 323 6.70 1.23 -14.04
N LEU A 324 5.41 1.47 -14.31
CA LEU A 324 4.83 2.82 -14.24
C LEU A 324 3.76 2.90 -13.16
N LEU A 325 2.79 1.98 -13.16
CA LEU A 325 1.62 2.10 -12.27
C LEU A 325 2.00 1.77 -10.83
N ASN A 326 2.82 0.75 -10.58
CA ASN A 326 3.22 0.40 -9.22
C ASN A 326 4.00 1.54 -8.55
N PRO A 327 5.03 2.15 -9.17
CA PRO A 327 5.69 3.34 -8.61
C PRO A 327 4.77 4.55 -8.44
N TYR A 328 3.74 4.70 -9.27
CA TYR A 328 2.82 5.84 -9.21
C TYR A 328 1.70 5.65 -8.17
N ILE A 329 1.12 4.45 -8.10
CA ILE A 329 -0.01 4.08 -7.24
C ILE A 329 0.48 3.67 -5.84
N LEU A 330 1.63 2.99 -5.73
CA LEU A 330 2.24 2.58 -4.46
C LEU A 330 3.43 3.48 -4.04
N GLY A 331 3.64 4.60 -4.75
CA GLY A 331 4.84 5.43 -4.66
C GLY A 331 5.34 5.81 -3.26
N LYS A 332 6.69 5.84 -3.12
CA LYS A 332 7.57 6.18 -1.97
C LYS A 332 7.22 5.66 -0.57
N ALA A 333 6.07 5.03 -0.36
CA ALA A 333 5.66 4.54 0.95
C ALA A 333 6.36 3.25 1.37
N VAL A 334 6.94 2.50 0.42
CA VAL A 334 7.53 1.18 0.67
C VAL A 334 8.74 0.99 -0.25
N SER A 335 9.86 1.67 0.04
CA SER A 335 11.16 1.34 -0.56
C SER A 335 11.71 0.06 0.06
N ILE A 336 10.97 -1.04 -0.12
CA ILE A 336 11.43 -2.38 0.24
C ILE A 336 12.26 -2.89 -0.92
N HIS A 337 13.48 -3.30 -0.60
CA HIS A 337 14.39 -3.89 -1.57
C HIS A 337 13.68 -5.03 -2.32
N PRO A 338 13.71 -5.12 -3.66
CA PRO A 338 12.97 -6.14 -4.42
C PRO A 338 13.23 -7.57 -3.92
N LEU A 339 14.45 -7.84 -3.47
CA LEU A 339 14.85 -9.11 -2.84
C LEU A 339 14.03 -9.45 -1.58
N ALA A 340 13.63 -8.47 -0.77
CA ALA A 340 12.80 -8.72 0.41
C ALA A 340 11.34 -9.03 0.03
N ILE A 341 10.80 -8.43 -1.03
CA ILE A 341 9.50 -8.81 -1.58
C ILE A 341 9.57 -10.24 -2.11
N LEU A 342 10.59 -10.55 -2.94
CA LEU A 342 10.80 -11.89 -3.49
C LEU A 342 10.93 -12.95 -2.38
N ALA A 343 11.77 -12.69 -1.38
CA ALA A 343 11.97 -13.59 -0.24
C ALA A 343 10.67 -13.80 0.55
N THR A 344 9.87 -12.75 0.77
CA THR A 344 8.64 -12.88 1.54
C THR A 344 7.53 -13.56 0.75
N VAL A 345 7.38 -13.26 -0.54
CA VAL A 345 6.40 -13.94 -1.41
C VAL A 345 6.76 -15.42 -1.54
N THR A 346 8.05 -15.74 -1.72
CA THR A 346 8.54 -17.13 -1.79
C THR A 346 8.35 -17.84 -0.44
N GLY A 347 8.72 -17.20 0.67
CA GLY A 347 8.50 -17.74 2.01
C GLY A 347 7.02 -17.97 2.32
N GLY A 348 6.17 -17.02 1.96
CA GLY A 348 4.72 -17.15 2.04
C GLY A 348 4.19 -18.32 1.19
N ALA A 349 4.70 -18.47 -0.03
CA ALA A 349 4.37 -19.59 -0.90
C ALA A 349 4.76 -20.95 -0.28
N LEU A 350 5.92 -21.04 0.36
CA LEU A 350 6.39 -22.28 0.99
C LEU A 350 5.61 -22.63 2.26
N VAL A 351 5.19 -21.63 3.04
CA VAL A 351 4.47 -21.85 4.31
C VAL A 351 2.97 -22.08 4.09
N GLY A 352 2.33 -21.23 3.28
CA GLY A 352 0.88 -21.21 3.10
C GLY A 352 0.42 -21.48 1.68
N GLY A 353 1.30 -21.97 0.80
CA GLY A 353 0.99 -22.18 -0.61
C GLY A 353 0.63 -20.89 -1.34
N ALA A 354 -0.20 -21.04 -2.36
CA ALA A 354 -0.83 -19.95 -3.11
C ALA A 354 -1.35 -18.81 -2.21
N PHE A 355 -2.01 -19.17 -1.11
CA PHE A 355 -2.59 -18.20 -0.20
C PHE A 355 -1.54 -17.43 0.60
N GLY A 356 -0.52 -18.11 1.11
CA GLY A 356 0.56 -17.46 1.84
C GLY A 356 1.33 -16.46 0.97
N ALA A 357 1.49 -16.74 -0.32
CA ALA A 357 2.05 -15.80 -1.29
C ALA A 357 1.18 -14.54 -1.47
N PHE A 358 -0.15 -14.69 -1.51
CA PHE A 358 -1.10 -13.59 -1.62
C PHE A 358 -1.05 -12.65 -0.41
N VAL A 359 -1.01 -13.20 0.81
CA VAL A 359 -1.00 -12.43 2.06
C VAL A 359 0.38 -11.82 2.36
N ALA A 360 1.47 -12.40 1.82
CA ALA A 360 2.83 -11.97 2.08
C ALA A 360 3.06 -10.47 1.79
N VAL A 361 2.56 -9.97 0.67
CA VAL A 361 2.77 -8.57 0.23
C VAL A 361 2.14 -7.56 1.20
N PRO A 362 0.81 -7.60 1.48
CA PRO A 362 0.21 -6.68 2.43
C PRO A 362 0.76 -6.86 3.85
N PHE A 363 1.08 -8.08 4.25
CA PHE A 363 1.67 -8.35 5.56
C PHE A 363 3.00 -7.62 5.75
N VAL A 364 3.90 -7.69 4.77
CA VAL A 364 5.18 -6.99 4.79
C VAL A 364 5.00 -5.47 4.85
N ALA A 365 4.06 -4.93 4.06
CA ALA A 365 3.75 -3.50 4.08
C ALA A 365 3.27 -3.05 5.47
N ILE A 366 2.38 -3.83 6.09
CA ILE A 366 1.89 -3.57 7.45
C ILE A 366 3.04 -3.59 8.46
N VAL A 367 3.86 -4.64 8.45
CA VAL A 367 4.99 -4.77 9.38
C VAL A 367 5.95 -3.58 9.24
N ASN A 368 6.33 -3.22 8.01
CA ASN A 368 7.23 -2.11 7.75
C ASN A 368 6.67 -0.77 8.27
N ASN A 369 5.39 -0.49 8.00
CA ASN A 369 4.75 0.75 8.42
C ASN A 369 4.55 0.83 9.93
N VAL A 370 4.19 -0.30 10.57
CA VAL A 370 4.04 -0.39 12.02
C VAL A 370 5.39 -0.17 12.72
N ILE A 371 6.46 -0.85 12.27
CA ILE A 371 7.80 -0.66 12.83
C ILE A 371 8.22 0.81 12.71
N THR A 372 8.01 1.42 11.54
CA THR A 372 8.34 2.82 11.30
C THR A 372 7.55 3.76 12.22
N ALA A 373 6.25 3.52 12.39
CA ALA A 373 5.40 4.33 13.27
C ALA A 373 5.80 4.21 14.74
N VAL A 374 6.07 2.99 15.22
CA VAL A 374 6.49 2.75 16.61
C VAL A 374 7.87 3.36 16.88
N ARG A 375 8.82 3.25 15.94
CA ARG A 375 10.15 3.89 16.06
C ARG A 375 10.05 5.43 16.12
N ARG A 376 9.18 6.03 15.31
CA ARG A 376 8.93 7.48 15.35
C ARG A 376 8.30 7.92 16.67
N ALA A 377 7.36 7.15 17.20
CA ALA A 377 6.75 7.41 18.50
C ALA A 377 7.76 7.30 19.67
N ALA A 378 8.80 6.46 19.54
CA ALA A 378 9.85 6.30 20.56
C ALA A 378 10.94 7.39 20.51
N ALA A 379 11.13 8.09 19.39
CA ALA A 379 12.22 9.04 19.18
C ALA A 379 12.02 10.44 19.83
N GLY A 380 10.88 10.68 20.48
CA GLY A 380 10.59 11.93 21.18
C GLY A 380 10.36 13.15 20.26
N PRO A 381 9.91 14.30 20.81
CA PRO A 381 9.52 15.47 20.01
C PRO A 381 10.64 16.21 19.29
N GLU A 382 11.92 15.98 19.61
CA GLU A 382 13.03 16.78 19.08
C GLU A 382 13.34 16.49 17.61
N HIS A 383 12.91 15.35 17.07
CA HIS A 383 12.94 15.04 15.64
C HIS A 383 11.66 15.48 14.89
N GLN A 384 10.71 16.13 15.56
CA GLN A 384 9.48 16.66 14.92
C GLN A 384 9.74 17.90 14.05
N ALA A 385 10.96 18.46 14.06
CA ALA A 385 11.36 19.62 13.25
C ALA A 385 12.02 19.26 11.90
N ALA A 386 11.91 18.00 11.44
CA ALA A 386 12.16 17.69 10.04
C ALA A 386 11.11 16.74 9.44
N PRO A 387 9.89 17.23 9.17
CA PRO A 387 9.08 16.78 8.07
C PRO A 387 9.13 17.86 6.99
N GLU A 388 10.02 17.70 6.02
CA GLU A 388 9.73 18.29 4.71
C GLU A 388 8.41 17.66 4.24
N MET A 389 7.44 18.53 4.07
CA MET A 389 6.04 18.24 3.85
C MET A 389 5.84 17.28 2.68
N VAL A 390 5.43 16.04 2.95
CA VAL A 390 4.52 15.33 2.04
C VAL A 390 3.16 15.99 2.20
N ARG A 391 2.97 17.11 1.49
CA ARG A 391 1.65 17.71 1.26
C ARG A 391 0.83 16.70 0.45
N ALA A 392 -0.21 16.15 1.07
CA ALA A 392 -1.34 15.60 0.35
C ALA A 392 -2.38 16.72 0.18
N GLY A 393 -2.74 17.03 -1.07
CA GLY A 393 -4.00 17.68 -1.43
C GLY A 393 -3.98 19.20 -1.67
N SER A 394 -3.67 19.61 -2.90
CA SER A 394 -4.42 20.64 -3.66
C SER A 394 -3.85 20.74 -5.07
N VAL A 395 -4.26 19.85 -5.98
CA VAL A 395 -4.19 20.14 -7.42
C VAL A 395 -5.60 19.97 -7.97
N VAL A 396 -6.49 20.84 -7.48
CA VAL A 396 -7.76 21.19 -8.15
C VAL A 396 -7.97 22.72 -8.17
N ASP A 397 -7.16 23.53 -7.50
CA ASP A 397 -7.34 25.00 -7.47
C ASP A 397 -6.33 25.83 -8.30
N ASP A 398 -5.28 25.23 -8.89
CA ASP A 398 -4.27 25.98 -9.65
C ASP A 398 -4.46 25.98 -11.19
N VAL A 399 -5.64 25.56 -11.68
CA VAL A 399 -5.95 25.54 -13.14
C VAL A 399 -7.01 26.57 -13.54
N MET A 400 -7.49 27.44 -12.63
CA MET A 400 -8.50 28.47 -12.97
C MET A 400 -8.27 29.86 -12.34
N ALA A 401 -7.05 30.38 -12.43
CA ALA A 401 -6.81 31.82 -12.33
C ALA A 401 -5.93 32.30 -13.51
N ASP A 402 -6.45 33.33 -14.19
CA ASP A 402 -6.21 33.80 -15.57
C ASP A 402 -4.90 34.63 -15.74
N PRO A 403 -4.57 35.29 -16.88
CA PRO A 403 -3.28 35.21 -17.56
C PRO A 403 -2.54 36.57 -17.60
N ALA A 404 -1.23 36.63 -17.35
CA ALA A 404 -0.47 37.83 -17.71
C ALA A 404 1.01 37.50 -17.94
N GLY A 405 1.53 38.00 -19.06
CA GLY A 405 2.80 37.67 -19.67
C GLY A 405 4.08 38.16 -18.95
N PRO A 406 5.24 38.04 -19.63
CA PRO A 406 6.53 37.87 -18.96
C PRO A 406 7.40 39.15 -18.85
N GLY A 407 8.28 39.14 -17.83
CA GLY A 407 9.57 39.86 -17.77
C GLY A 407 9.65 41.04 -16.79
N PRO A 408 10.86 41.56 -16.44
CA PRO A 408 12.20 41.17 -16.90
C PRO A 408 13.23 40.88 -15.79
N ALA A 409 14.38 40.36 -16.23
CA ALA A 409 15.60 40.16 -15.48
C ALA A 409 16.23 41.47 -14.94
N ALA A 410 16.84 41.40 -13.77
CA ALA A 410 17.74 42.42 -13.24
C ALA A 410 19.02 41.78 -12.70
N ALA A 411 20.13 42.37 -13.13
CA ALA A 411 21.51 41.98 -12.89
C ALA A 411 22.01 42.30 -11.47
N SER A 412 22.97 41.51 -10.99
CA SER A 412 23.95 41.98 -10.00
C SER A 412 25.31 41.27 -10.15
N GLY A 413 26.25 42.00 -10.75
CA GLY A 413 27.60 42.28 -10.23
C GLY A 413 28.50 41.15 -9.72
N SER A 414 29.54 40.89 -10.52
CA SER A 414 30.76 40.11 -10.26
C SER A 414 31.73 40.74 -9.25
N ALA A 415 32.49 39.92 -8.52
CA ALA A 415 33.94 40.08 -8.36
C ALA A 415 34.60 38.77 -7.87
N ALA A 416 35.51 38.20 -8.68
CA ALA A 416 36.92 37.90 -8.31
C ALA A 416 37.53 36.72 -9.11
N THR A 417 38.48 37.09 -9.98
CA THR A 417 39.75 36.41 -10.33
C THR A 417 39.80 35.02 -10.95
N GLY A 418 40.44 34.94 -12.13
CA GLY A 418 41.50 33.94 -12.37
C GLY A 418 41.53 33.18 -13.70
N SER A 419 42.05 33.84 -14.75
CA SER A 419 43.10 33.30 -15.65
C SER A 419 42.83 32.17 -16.70
N VAL A 420 43.34 32.46 -17.90
CA VAL A 420 43.83 31.59 -19.01
C VAL A 420 42.87 31.13 -20.14
N ALA A 421 42.87 31.94 -21.20
CA ALA A 421 43.14 31.66 -22.63
C ALA A 421 42.74 30.34 -23.34
N ASN A 422 41.96 30.52 -24.42
CA ASN A 422 41.99 29.93 -25.79
C ASN A 422 40.53 29.66 -26.24
N GLY A 423 40.04 29.99 -27.42
CA GLY A 423 40.62 30.49 -28.67
C GLY A 423 39.66 30.08 -29.81
N ALA A 424 39.37 31.01 -30.72
CA ALA A 424 38.73 30.81 -32.04
C ALA A 424 37.27 30.29 -32.07
N ALA A 425 36.43 30.55 -33.07
CA ALA A 425 36.33 31.57 -34.11
C ALA A 425 34.99 31.33 -34.84
N ARG A 426 34.31 32.42 -35.17
CA ARG A 426 33.56 32.71 -36.42
C ARG A 426 32.26 31.98 -36.82
N ALA A 427 31.39 32.88 -37.32
CA ALA A 427 30.43 32.77 -38.43
C ALA A 427 29.07 32.11 -38.10
N GLY A 428 27.93 32.59 -38.58
CA GLY A 428 27.55 33.70 -39.49
C GLY A 428 26.05 33.97 -39.25
N ALA A 429 25.60 35.23 -39.32
CA ALA A 429 25.13 35.91 -40.54
C ALA A 429 23.62 35.72 -40.82
N ALA A 430 22.95 36.87 -41.04
CA ALA A 430 21.76 37.11 -41.85
C ALA A 430 20.40 36.59 -41.28
N SER A 431 19.26 37.26 -41.42
CA SER A 431 18.86 38.46 -42.17
C SER A 431 17.40 38.81 -41.90
N GLY A 432 17.07 40.11 -41.94
CA GLY A 432 15.78 40.70 -42.38
C GLY A 432 14.56 40.48 -41.48
N GLY A 433 13.62 41.40 -41.26
CA GLY A 433 13.28 42.74 -41.77
C GLY A 433 11.87 43.02 -41.18
N THR A 434 11.62 44.16 -40.53
CA THR A 434 10.86 45.32 -41.08
C THR A 434 9.47 44.91 -41.59
N SER A 435 8.30 45.43 -41.20
CA SER A 435 7.81 46.74 -40.73
C SER A 435 6.29 46.60 -40.51
N ALA A 436 5.69 47.15 -39.44
CA ALA A 436 4.96 48.43 -39.36
C ALA A 436 3.44 48.41 -39.74
N GLY A 437 2.67 49.22 -39.00
CA GLY A 437 1.25 49.57 -39.21
C GLY A 437 0.43 49.37 -37.92
N THR A 438 0.23 50.33 -37.01
CA THR A 438 -0.38 51.69 -37.03
C THR A 438 -1.92 51.70 -36.87
N ALA A 439 -2.37 52.61 -36.00
CA ALA A 439 -3.72 53.17 -35.76
C ALA A 439 -4.64 52.39 -34.78
N ALA A 440 -4.97 52.89 -33.58
CA ALA A 440 -5.71 54.11 -33.18
C ALA A 440 -7.24 53.90 -33.15
N GLY A 441 -7.88 54.22 -32.00
CA GLY A 441 -9.34 54.17 -31.88
C GLY A 441 -9.86 54.35 -30.44
N THR A 442 -10.16 55.60 -30.10
CA THR A 442 -10.74 56.18 -28.87
C THR A 442 -12.19 55.74 -28.58
N THR A 443 -12.60 55.71 -27.29
CA THR A 443 -13.87 56.23 -26.66
C THR A 443 -14.06 55.51 -25.29
N ALA A 444 -14.04 56.16 -24.11
CA ALA A 444 -14.83 57.23 -23.50
C ALA A 444 -16.11 56.75 -22.77
N GLY A 445 -16.19 57.09 -21.47
CA GLY A 445 -17.39 57.10 -20.60
C GLY A 445 -17.45 55.94 -19.59
N GLY A 446 -17.62 56.10 -18.28
CA GLY A 446 -17.91 57.27 -17.43
C GLY A 446 -18.63 56.79 -16.16
N ALA A 447 -18.33 57.46 -15.02
CA ALA A 447 -19.04 57.48 -13.73
C ALA A 447 -19.01 56.22 -12.83
N ALA A 448 -19.06 56.25 -11.49
CA ALA A 448 -18.71 57.15 -10.39
C ALA A 448 -19.53 56.70 -9.16
N GLY A 449 -18.92 56.76 -7.96
CA GLY A 449 -19.60 56.74 -6.65
C GLY A 449 -19.82 55.33 -6.08
N GLY A 450 -19.60 55.03 -4.80
CA GLY A 450 -19.26 55.80 -3.61
C GLY A 450 -19.43 54.84 -2.42
N ALA A 451 -18.39 54.67 -1.60
CA ALA A 451 -18.35 55.09 -0.20
C ALA A 451 -19.14 54.22 0.82
N GLY A 452 -18.43 53.77 1.87
CA GLY A 452 -19.00 53.64 3.22
C GLY A 452 -18.82 52.29 3.94
N GLY A 453 -17.67 52.07 4.57
CA GLY A 453 -17.62 51.39 5.88
C GLY A 453 -18.06 52.38 6.98
N PRO A 454 -18.36 51.96 8.22
CA PRO A 454 -17.28 51.60 9.15
C PRO A 454 -17.65 50.60 10.30
N GLY A 455 -16.64 50.24 11.11
CA GLY A 455 -16.82 50.25 12.58
C GLY A 455 -16.61 48.96 13.36
N ALA A 456 -15.40 48.78 13.90
CA ALA A 456 -15.13 47.94 15.06
C ALA A 456 -15.52 48.66 16.37
N PRO A 457 -15.87 47.96 17.47
CA PRO A 457 -15.92 48.57 18.79
C PRO A 457 -14.75 48.14 19.70
N ALA A 458 -14.36 49.12 20.53
CA ALA A 458 -13.23 49.13 21.43
C ALA A 458 -13.47 48.42 22.78
N ALA A 459 -12.35 48.18 23.48
CA ALA A 459 -12.21 47.61 24.81
C ALA A 459 -12.84 48.46 25.94
N ARG A 460 -13.28 47.79 27.01
CA ARG A 460 -13.59 48.39 28.32
C ARG A 460 -12.58 47.95 29.38
N PRO A 461 -12.12 48.85 30.27
CA PRO A 461 -11.23 48.52 31.38
C PRO A 461 -12.02 48.25 32.67
N GLY A 462 -11.51 47.35 33.52
CA GLY A 462 -11.88 47.26 34.94
C GLY A 462 -12.52 45.95 35.38
N GLN A 463 -11.70 44.94 35.71
CA GLN A 463 -12.00 43.95 36.74
C GLN A 463 -10.70 43.28 37.19
N GLN A 464 -10.38 43.43 38.48
CA GLN A 464 -9.27 42.75 39.16
C GLN A 464 -9.56 41.25 39.31
N PRO A 465 -8.57 40.35 39.15
CA PRO A 465 -8.70 38.97 39.59
C PRO A 465 -8.29 38.84 41.07
N GLY A 466 -9.16 38.22 41.87
CA GLY A 466 -8.91 37.81 43.26
C GLY A 466 -7.95 36.60 43.37
N PRO A 467 -7.55 36.20 44.60
CA PRO A 467 -6.37 35.38 44.83
C PRO A 467 -6.59 33.89 44.55
N VAL A 468 -5.52 33.27 44.06
CA VAL A 468 -5.38 31.83 43.78
C VAL A 468 -5.22 31.03 45.08
N PRO A 469 -5.98 29.94 45.29
CA PRO A 469 -5.54 28.82 46.12
C PRO A 469 -4.94 27.72 45.23
N GLY A 470 -3.77 27.24 45.62
CA GLY A 470 -2.94 26.34 44.81
C GLY A 470 -3.34 24.87 44.78
N GLY A 471 -2.61 24.13 43.93
CA GLY A 471 -2.31 22.71 44.14
C GLY A 471 -3.24 21.71 43.45
N GLY A 472 -2.98 21.40 42.17
CA GLY A 472 -3.52 20.21 41.50
C GLY A 472 -3.48 20.34 39.99
N ARG A 473 -2.59 19.60 39.31
CA ARG A 473 -2.59 19.50 37.85
C ARG A 473 -3.84 18.75 37.40
N PRO A 474 -4.71 19.28 36.52
CA PRO A 474 -5.73 18.48 35.89
C PRO A 474 -5.06 17.55 34.85
N GLY A 475 -5.40 16.26 34.89
CA GLY A 475 -5.01 15.29 33.87
C GLY A 475 -5.60 15.66 32.50
N PRO A 476 -5.05 15.16 31.39
CA PRO A 476 -5.54 15.52 30.07
C PRO A 476 -6.97 15.00 29.86
N ASP A 477 -7.81 15.91 29.40
CA ASP A 477 -9.21 15.71 29.06
C ASP A 477 -9.33 14.70 27.90
N LEU A 478 -9.89 13.52 28.18
CA LEU A 478 -10.04 12.41 27.23
C LEU A 478 -11.13 12.66 26.16
N GLY A 479 -11.79 13.82 26.18
CA GLY A 479 -12.81 14.19 25.20
C GLY A 479 -12.28 14.62 23.83
N VAL A 480 -11.00 14.97 23.70
CA VAL A 480 -10.46 15.62 22.48
C VAL A 480 -9.77 14.63 21.50
N ILE A 481 -9.64 13.35 21.88
CA ILE A 481 -9.02 12.32 21.00
C ILE A 481 -10.05 11.65 20.07
N GLY A 482 -11.35 11.91 20.27
CA GLY A 482 -12.44 11.35 19.46
C GLY A 482 -12.62 11.97 18.07
N GLU A 483 -11.98 13.10 17.78
CA GLU A 483 -12.26 13.88 16.56
C GLU A 483 -11.19 13.73 15.46
N VAL A 484 -10.07 13.06 15.77
CA VAL A 484 -9.00 12.73 14.79
C VAL A 484 -9.18 11.32 14.19
N ALA A 485 -10.26 10.63 14.55
CA ALA A 485 -10.60 9.29 14.07
C ALA A 485 -12.00 9.22 13.44
N ARG A 486 -12.39 10.24 12.65
CA ARG A 486 -13.52 10.16 11.71
C ARG A 486 -13.03 10.15 10.27
#